data_AF-A0A8J3A917-F1
#
_entry.id   AF-A0A8J3A917-F1
#
_cell.length_a   1.000
_cell.length_b   1.000
_cell.length_c   1.000
_cell.angle_alpha   90.00
_cell.angle_beta   90.00
_cell.angle_gamma   90.00
#
_symmetry.space_group_name_H-M   'P 1'
#
loop_
_entity.id
_entity.type
_entity.pdbx_description
1 polymer ?
#
loop_
_entity_poly.entity_id
_entity_poly.type
_entity_poly.pdbx_seq_one_letter_code
_entity_poly.pdbx_strand_id
1 'polypeptide(L)'
;MSLLILAIAALSGPAVAQPEMASTTNTYDEAIDVRDSFAGEVDPRYGDCVAALDTDPEAGRAAALRWVTDGGGPPAIHCAALADLAMDLPRVGARRLYALAEDLREEDPGMAARLYAQSAQAWLAGDEPENALIPLEKAYGLAPRSPELHLMAAPVYAGAQRWGQTKRVLDLLESENRLNANGYTLRAKAKQMLADYEGAAADIRTALRQEPDNIDALIIRGELIQAGYRIDPWGEN
;
A
#
# COMPACT_ATOMS: atom_id res chain seq x y z
N MET A 1 -61.79 -28.85 54.32
CA MET A 1 -61.91 -30.11 53.56
C MET A 1 -60.51 -30.45 53.07
N SER A 2 -59.92 -31.47 53.66
CA SER A 2 -58.54 -31.91 53.46
C SER A 2 -58.22 -32.23 51.99
N LEU A 3 -56.97 -32.00 51.58
CA LEU A 3 -56.25 -32.92 50.71
C LEU A 3 -54.73 -32.63 50.76
N LEU A 4 -54.03 -33.54 51.46
CA LEU A 4 -52.63 -33.89 51.23
C LEU A 4 -52.46 -34.31 49.76
N ILE A 5 -51.48 -33.78 49.03
CA ILE A 5 -50.79 -34.45 47.91
C ILE A 5 -49.34 -33.92 47.89
N LEU A 6 -48.42 -34.68 48.50
CA LEU A 6 -47.37 -35.48 47.86
C LEU A 6 -46.23 -34.66 47.22
N ALA A 7 -45.10 -34.68 47.93
CA ALA A 7 -43.78 -34.41 47.40
C ALA A 7 -43.46 -35.41 46.29
N ILE A 8 -43.25 -34.90 45.07
CA ILE A 8 -42.65 -35.66 43.97
C ILE A 8 -41.17 -35.37 43.99
N ALA A 9 -40.39 -36.38 44.39
CA ALA A 9 -38.96 -36.43 44.19
C ALA A 9 -38.65 -36.38 42.68
N ALA A 10 -37.97 -35.32 42.24
CA ALA A 10 -37.42 -35.26 40.91
C ALA A 10 -36.24 -36.24 40.82
N LEU A 11 -36.41 -37.30 40.03
CA LEU A 11 -35.38 -38.25 39.67
C LEU A 11 -34.28 -37.52 38.88
N SER A 12 -33.06 -37.50 39.45
CA SER A 12 -31.83 -37.07 38.78
C SER A 12 -31.50 -38.05 37.65
N GLY A 13 -31.85 -37.69 36.42
CA GLY A 13 -31.30 -38.34 35.23
C GLY A 13 -29.80 -38.10 35.12
N PRO A 14 -29.04 -39.00 34.47
CA PRO A 14 -27.60 -38.80 34.27
C PRO A 14 -27.39 -37.54 33.41
N ALA A 15 -26.49 -36.66 33.88
CA ALA A 15 -26.05 -35.51 33.12
C ALA A 15 -25.46 -35.98 31.80
N VAL A 16 -26.17 -35.72 30.69
CA VAL A 16 -25.59 -35.80 29.36
C VAL A 16 -24.49 -34.75 29.33
N ALA A 17 -23.24 -35.20 29.30
CA ALA A 17 -22.10 -34.34 29.02
C ALA A 17 -22.37 -33.66 27.67
N GLN A 18 -22.67 -32.37 27.72
CA GLN A 18 -22.63 -31.55 26.51
C GLN A 18 -21.20 -31.62 25.98
N PRO A 19 -20.99 -31.85 24.68
CA PRO A 19 -19.66 -31.69 24.12
C PRO A 19 -19.24 -30.25 24.43
N GLU A 20 -18.14 -30.08 25.17
CA GLU A 20 -17.46 -28.81 25.27
C GLU A 20 -17.26 -28.33 23.85
N MET A 21 -17.95 -27.25 23.48
CA MET A 21 -17.66 -26.55 22.25
C MET A 21 -16.19 -26.19 22.35
N ALA A 22 -15.37 -26.94 21.61
CA ALA A 22 -13.99 -26.58 21.36
C ALA A 22 -14.03 -25.10 21.00
N SER A 23 -13.40 -24.30 21.86
CA SER A 23 -13.14 -22.89 21.60
C SER A 23 -12.36 -22.85 20.30
N THR A 24 -13.08 -22.70 19.18
CA THR A 24 -12.49 -22.19 17.96
C THR A 24 -12.13 -20.78 18.34
N THR A 25 -10.89 -20.60 18.78
CA THR A 25 -10.21 -19.31 18.81
C THR A 25 -10.67 -18.57 17.57
N ASN A 26 -11.45 -17.52 17.82
CA ASN A 26 -11.86 -16.58 16.81
C ASN A 26 -10.55 -16.12 16.15
N THR A 27 -10.28 -16.60 14.94
CA THR A 27 -9.20 -16.10 14.09
C THR A 27 -9.62 -14.69 13.70
N TYR A 28 -9.44 -13.76 14.62
CA TYR A 28 -9.35 -12.36 14.31
C TYR A 28 -8.14 -12.22 13.39
N ASP A 29 -8.36 -12.40 12.09
CA ASP A 29 -7.97 -11.38 11.12
C ASP A 29 -6.49 -10.99 11.25
N GLU A 30 -5.57 -11.97 11.23
CA GLU A 30 -4.13 -11.70 11.15
C GLU A 30 -3.92 -10.82 9.91
N ALA A 31 -3.48 -9.58 10.15
CA ALA A 31 -3.26 -8.64 9.07
C ALA A 31 -2.26 -9.25 8.09
N ILE A 32 -2.67 -9.39 6.82
CA ILE A 32 -1.79 -9.87 5.75
C ILE A 32 -0.52 -9.01 5.75
N ASP A 33 0.61 -9.69 5.93
CA ASP A 33 1.93 -9.08 5.92
C ASP A 33 2.32 -8.73 4.48
N VAL A 34 2.27 -7.43 4.15
CA VAL A 34 2.63 -6.93 2.81
C VAL A 34 4.13 -6.64 2.79
N ARG A 35 4.90 -7.63 2.35
CA ARG A 35 6.36 -7.52 2.18
C ARG A 35 6.80 -7.96 0.79
N ASP A 36 8.01 -7.58 0.42
CA ASP A 36 8.65 -8.11 -0.79
C ASP A 36 9.23 -9.50 -0.50
N SER A 37 8.45 -10.54 -0.81
CA SER A 37 8.87 -11.93 -0.66
C SER A 37 10.03 -12.30 -1.60
N PHE A 38 10.26 -11.55 -2.69
CA PHE A 38 11.34 -11.83 -3.61
C PHE A 38 12.69 -11.30 -3.15
N ALA A 39 12.76 -10.41 -2.15
CA ALA A 39 14.03 -9.87 -1.66
C ALA A 39 14.77 -10.81 -0.66
N GLY A 40 14.08 -11.80 -0.09
CA GLY A 40 14.55 -12.57 1.08
C GLY A 40 15.32 -13.87 0.81
N GLU A 41 15.21 -14.47 -0.38
CA GLU A 41 15.75 -15.82 -0.64
C GLU A 41 16.23 -16.00 -2.09
N VAL A 42 16.86 -14.96 -2.64
CA VAL A 42 16.78 -14.72 -4.07
C VAL A 42 17.84 -15.47 -4.87
N ASP A 43 17.36 -16.22 -5.85
CA ASP A 43 18.13 -16.59 -7.03
C ASP A 43 19.00 -15.38 -7.46
N PRO A 44 20.34 -15.53 -7.50
CA PRO A 44 21.25 -14.41 -7.78
C PRO A 44 20.90 -13.68 -9.09
N ARG A 45 20.22 -14.35 -10.01
CA ARG A 45 19.71 -13.77 -11.25
C ARG A 45 18.74 -12.62 -11.04
N TYR A 46 17.95 -12.61 -9.96
CA TYR A 46 17.08 -11.46 -9.66
C TYR A 46 17.89 -10.23 -9.27
N GLY A 47 18.88 -10.41 -8.38
CA GLY A 47 19.78 -9.33 -7.97
C GLY A 47 20.55 -8.76 -9.17
N ASP A 48 21.09 -9.64 -10.01
CA ASP A 48 21.76 -9.26 -11.27
C ASP A 48 20.81 -8.49 -12.21
N CYS A 49 19.56 -8.95 -12.30
CA CYS A 49 18.56 -8.34 -13.15
C CYS A 49 18.18 -6.93 -12.67
N VAL A 50 17.88 -6.75 -11.38
CA VAL A 50 17.57 -5.44 -10.79
C VAL A 50 18.77 -4.49 -10.91
N ALA A 51 19.99 -4.95 -10.65
CA ALA A 51 21.20 -4.13 -10.78
C ALA A 51 21.46 -3.68 -12.22
N ALA A 52 21.10 -4.50 -13.22
CA ALA A 52 21.24 -4.14 -14.63
C ALA A 52 20.30 -3.00 -15.06
N LEU A 53 19.16 -2.80 -14.38
CA LEU A 53 18.16 -1.81 -14.78
C LEU A 53 18.66 -0.37 -14.64
N ASP A 54 19.62 -0.10 -13.75
CA ASP A 54 20.19 1.25 -13.58
C ASP A 54 21.26 1.58 -14.63
N THR A 55 21.82 0.57 -15.30
CA THR A 55 23.00 0.71 -16.18
C THR A 55 22.69 0.46 -17.64
N ASP A 56 21.96 -0.62 -17.94
CA ASP A 56 21.51 -1.00 -19.27
C ASP A 56 20.12 -1.65 -19.19
N PRO A 57 19.05 -0.83 -19.11
CA PRO A 57 17.69 -1.32 -19.01
C PRO A 57 17.27 -2.21 -20.19
N GLU A 58 17.82 -1.99 -21.39
CA GLU A 58 17.49 -2.77 -22.57
C GLU A 58 18.06 -4.19 -22.47
N ALA A 59 19.34 -4.31 -22.13
CA ALA A 59 19.97 -5.61 -21.90
C ALA A 59 19.36 -6.33 -20.69
N GLY A 60 19.06 -5.60 -19.61
CA GLY A 60 18.37 -6.11 -18.43
C GLY A 60 17.00 -6.69 -18.78
N ARG A 61 16.22 -5.96 -19.60
CA ARG A 61 14.92 -6.43 -20.10
C ARG A 61 15.05 -7.68 -20.95
N ALA A 62 16.01 -7.72 -21.88
CA ALA A 62 16.25 -8.91 -22.70
C ALA A 62 16.65 -10.13 -21.85
N ALA A 63 17.46 -9.92 -20.81
CA ALA A 63 17.84 -10.97 -19.86
C ALA A 63 16.66 -11.47 -19.03
N ALA A 64 15.84 -10.56 -18.49
CA ALA A 64 14.64 -10.91 -17.74
C ALA A 64 13.67 -11.75 -18.59
N LEU A 65 13.42 -11.36 -19.85
CA LEU A 65 12.51 -12.09 -20.74
C LEU A 65 13.03 -13.49 -21.11
N ARG A 66 14.36 -13.65 -21.29
CA ARG A 66 14.98 -14.97 -21.44
C ARG A 66 14.77 -15.80 -20.18
N TRP A 67 15.01 -15.23 -19.00
CA TRP A 67 14.83 -15.92 -17.74
C TRP A 67 13.38 -16.38 -17.52
N VAL A 68 12.39 -15.56 -17.91
CA VAL A 68 10.97 -15.97 -17.94
C VAL A 68 10.77 -17.19 -18.84
N THR A 69 11.36 -17.18 -20.05
CA THR A 69 11.26 -18.29 -21.02
C THR A 69 11.93 -19.57 -20.51
N ASP A 70 13.00 -19.43 -19.73
CA ASP A 70 13.75 -20.53 -19.11
C ASP A 70 13.07 -21.08 -17.84
N GLY A 71 11.86 -20.61 -17.51
CA GLY A 71 11.11 -21.10 -16.34
C GLY A 71 11.52 -20.45 -15.02
N GLY A 72 12.03 -19.22 -15.05
CA GLY A 72 12.49 -18.47 -13.87
C GLY A 72 11.42 -18.10 -12.83
N GLY A 73 10.15 -18.42 -13.10
CA GLY A 73 9.06 -18.25 -12.15
C GLY A 73 8.72 -16.79 -11.82
N PRO A 74 8.02 -16.55 -10.69
CA PRO A 74 7.57 -15.23 -10.27
C PRO A 74 8.66 -14.14 -10.21
N PRO A 75 9.88 -14.40 -9.68
CA PRO A 75 10.94 -13.38 -9.65
C PRO A 75 11.38 -12.92 -11.04
N ALA A 76 11.42 -13.83 -12.03
CA ALA A 76 11.75 -13.48 -13.41
C ALA A 76 10.69 -12.58 -14.05
N ILE A 77 9.41 -12.87 -13.79
CA ILE A 77 8.29 -12.08 -14.30
C ILE A 77 8.29 -10.70 -13.65
N HIS A 78 8.54 -10.63 -12.34
CA HIS A 78 8.66 -9.36 -11.63
C HIS A 78 9.82 -8.52 -12.17
N CYS A 79 11.01 -9.12 -12.35
CA CYS A 79 12.12 -8.36 -12.93
C CYS A 79 11.83 -7.92 -14.37
N ALA A 80 11.18 -8.75 -15.19
CA ALA A 80 10.75 -8.33 -16.53
C ALA A 80 9.81 -7.12 -16.47
N ALA A 81 8.97 -7.02 -15.44
CA ALA A 81 8.08 -5.88 -15.26
C ALA A 81 8.83 -4.62 -14.84
N LEU A 82 9.78 -4.74 -13.90
CA LEU A 82 10.66 -3.63 -13.51
C LEU A 82 11.47 -3.14 -14.73
N ALA A 83 11.94 -4.05 -15.57
CA ALA A 83 12.64 -3.72 -16.80
C ALA A 83 11.73 -3.05 -17.85
N ASP A 84 10.45 -3.44 -17.94
CA ASP A 84 9.46 -2.72 -18.75
C ASP A 84 9.31 -1.26 -18.25
N LEU A 85 9.30 -1.02 -16.93
CA LEU A 85 9.22 0.35 -16.37
C LEU A 85 10.50 1.15 -16.62
N ALA A 86 11.67 0.55 -16.45
CA ALA A 86 12.96 1.20 -16.70
C ALA A 86 13.16 1.57 -18.18
N MET A 87 12.47 0.87 -19.09
CA MET A 87 12.43 1.16 -20.53
C MET A 87 11.34 2.17 -20.93
N ASP A 88 10.72 2.86 -19.98
CA ASP A 88 9.62 3.80 -20.21
C ASP A 88 8.41 3.14 -20.92
N LEU A 89 8.12 1.88 -20.55
CA LEU A 89 6.95 1.13 -21.01
C LEU A 89 5.95 0.89 -19.86
N PRO A 90 5.42 1.94 -19.21
CA PRO A 90 4.62 1.84 -17.99
C PRO A 90 3.40 0.93 -18.14
N ARG A 91 2.69 1.01 -19.28
CA ARG A 91 1.50 0.19 -19.55
C ARG A 91 1.79 -1.30 -19.68
N VAL A 92 3.01 -1.66 -20.11
CA VAL A 92 3.44 -3.06 -20.25
C VAL A 92 3.83 -3.60 -18.87
N GLY A 93 4.66 -2.84 -18.14
CA GLY A 93 5.04 -3.18 -16.77
C GLY A 93 3.82 -3.31 -15.85
N ALA A 94 2.88 -2.36 -15.91
CA ALA A 94 1.65 -2.39 -15.13
C ALA A 94 0.82 -3.67 -15.36
N ARG A 95 0.64 -4.07 -16.63
CA ARG A 95 -0.09 -5.30 -16.99
C ARG A 95 0.64 -6.56 -16.55
N ARG A 96 1.97 -6.58 -16.65
CA ARG A 96 2.78 -7.72 -16.20
C ARG A 96 2.72 -7.89 -14.67
N LEU A 97 2.83 -6.79 -13.92
CA LEU A 97 2.66 -6.77 -12.47
C LEU A 97 1.27 -7.24 -12.06
N TYR A 98 0.23 -6.76 -12.75
CA TYR A 98 -1.15 -7.17 -12.50
C TYR A 98 -1.33 -8.68 -12.71
N ALA A 99 -0.86 -9.21 -13.85
CA ALA A 99 -0.96 -10.63 -14.15
C ALA A 99 -0.23 -11.48 -13.11
N LEU A 100 0.99 -11.08 -12.73
CA LEU A 100 1.75 -11.76 -11.68
C LEU A 100 1.03 -11.72 -10.32
N ALA A 101 0.37 -10.62 -9.98
CA ALA A 101 -0.42 -10.51 -8.77
C ALA A 101 -1.63 -11.46 -8.76
N GLU A 102 -2.31 -11.64 -9.91
CA GLU A 102 -3.39 -12.63 -10.02
C GLU A 102 -2.87 -14.05 -9.83
N ASP A 103 -1.71 -14.39 -10.38
CA ASP A 103 -1.11 -15.72 -10.27
C ASP A 103 -0.71 -16.05 -8.82
N LEU A 104 -0.25 -15.05 -8.06
CA LEU A 104 0.20 -15.22 -6.67
C LEU A 104 -0.89 -15.01 -5.63
N ARG A 105 -2.09 -14.56 -6.02
CA ARG A 105 -3.10 -14.08 -5.07
C ARG A 105 -3.45 -15.08 -3.98
N GLU A 106 -3.55 -16.36 -4.32
CA GLU A 106 -3.94 -17.41 -3.39
C GLU A 106 -2.74 -17.99 -2.61
N GLU A 107 -1.55 -18.00 -3.22
CA GLU A 107 -0.33 -18.58 -2.64
C GLU A 107 0.41 -17.60 -1.70
N ASP A 108 0.53 -16.34 -2.14
CA ASP A 108 1.14 -15.24 -1.40
C ASP A 108 0.29 -13.96 -1.54
N PRO A 109 -0.82 -13.85 -0.78
CA PRO A 109 -1.71 -12.68 -0.84
C PRO A 109 -1.02 -11.37 -0.43
N GLY A 110 0.03 -11.44 0.40
CA GLY A 110 0.82 -10.27 0.81
C GLY A 110 1.62 -9.71 -0.36
N MET A 111 2.34 -10.58 -1.07
CA MET A 111 3.07 -10.18 -2.27
C MET A 111 2.13 -9.80 -3.42
N ALA A 112 1.01 -10.50 -3.59
CA ALA A 112 0.00 -10.13 -4.57
C ALA A 112 -0.54 -8.71 -4.31
N ALA A 113 -0.86 -8.36 -3.06
CA ALA A 113 -1.30 -7.02 -2.69
C ALA A 113 -0.24 -5.96 -3.03
N ARG A 114 1.04 -6.24 -2.74
CA ARG A 114 2.17 -5.37 -3.10
C ARG A 114 2.32 -5.21 -4.61
N LEU A 115 2.18 -6.28 -5.39
CA LEU A 115 2.31 -6.28 -6.85
C LEU A 115 1.15 -5.54 -7.52
N TYR A 116 -0.08 -5.67 -7.02
CA TYR A 116 -1.19 -4.82 -7.45
C TYR A 116 -0.87 -3.34 -7.18
N ALA A 117 -0.36 -2.98 -6.01
CA ALA A 117 0.02 -1.59 -5.74
C ALA A 117 1.15 -1.08 -6.66
N GLN A 118 2.15 -1.92 -6.99
CA GLN A 118 3.18 -1.58 -7.98
C GLN A 118 2.56 -1.39 -9.37
N SER A 119 1.59 -2.23 -9.76
CA SER A 119 0.83 -2.09 -11.01
C SER A 119 0.08 -0.75 -11.08
N ALA A 120 -0.55 -0.34 -9.97
CA ALA A 120 -1.20 0.96 -9.87
C ALA A 120 -0.23 2.13 -10.07
N GLN A 121 0.95 2.08 -9.43
CA GLN A 121 1.99 3.09 -9.62
C GLN A 121 2.53 3.11 -11.06
N ALA A 122 2.64 1.96 -11.71
CA ALA A 122 3.02 1.88 -13.12
C ALA A 122 1.98 2.50 -14.06
N TRP A 123 0.68 2.30 -13.81
CA TRP A 123 -0.37 3.02 -14.55
C TRP A 123 -0.32 4.53 -14.32
N LEU A 124 -0.06 4.97 -13.09
CA LEU A 124 0.15 6.38 -12.78
C LEU A 124 1.35 6.95 -13.56
N ALA A 125 2.47 6.23 -13.60
CA ALA A 125 3.66 6.62 -14.36
C ALA A 125 3.38 6.70 -15.88
N GLY A 126 2.40 5.94 -16.37
CA GLY A 126 1.90 6.01 -17.75
C GLY A 126 0.86 7.09 -18.03
N ASP A 127 0.66 8.04 -17.11
CA ASP A 127 -0.36 9.10 -17.17
C ASP A 127 -1.80 8.55 -17.30
N GLU A 128 -2.07 7.42 -16.64
CA GLU A 128 -3.39 6.77 -16.61
C GLU A 128 -3.92 6.60 -15.18
N PRO A 129 -4.17 7.70 -14.46
CA PRO A 129 -4.53 7.63 -13.05
C PRO A 129 -5.86 6.92 -12.78
N GLU A 130 -6.82 6.95 -13.71
CA GLU A 130 -8.08 6.22 -13.54
C GLU A 130 -7.89 4.70 -13.72
N ASN A 131 -7.00 4.27 -14.61
CA ASN A 131 -6.67 2.84 -14.75
C ASN A 131 -5.89 2.32 -13.52
N ALA A 132 -5.12 3.20 -12.86
CA ALA A 132 -4.39 2.86 -11.64
C ALA A 132 -5.31 2.48 -10.47
N LEU A 133 -6.57 2.93 -10.45
CA LEU A 133 -7.49 2.66 -9.35
C LEU A 133 -7.93 1.19 -9.29
N ILE A 134 -7.97 0.48 -10.43
CA ILE A 134 -8.40 -0.93 -10.50
C ILE A 134 -7.45 -1.86 -9.72
N PRO A 135 -6.13 -1.91 -10.03
CA PRO A 135 -5.20 -2.68 -9.21
C PRO A 135 -5.16 -2.18 -7.77
N LEU A 136 -5.29 -0.87 -7.54
CA LEU A 136 -5.27 -0.36 -6.17
C LEU A 136 -6.44 -0.89 -5.33
N GLU A 137 -7.63 -0.99 -5.89
CA GLU A 137 -8.79 -1.63 -5.26
C GLU A 137 -8.52 -3.10 -4.94
N LYS A 138 -7.90 -3.85 -5.86
CA LYS A 138 -7.48 -5.24 -5.62
C LYS A 138 -6.49 -5.37 -4.47
N ALA A 139 -5.51 -4.47 -4.39
CA ALA A 139 -4.52 -4.44 -3.30
C ALA A 139 -5.21 -4.24 -1.94
N TYR A 140 -6.09 -3.25 -1.83
CA TYR A 140 -6.85 -3.00 -0.59
C TYR A 140 -7.87 -4.08 -0.27
N GLY A 141 -8.38 -4.80 -1.27
CA GLY A 141 -9.24 -5.98 -1.06
C GLY A 141 -8.51 -7.12 -0.35
N LEU A 142 -7.19 -7.21 -0.50
CA LEU A 142 -6.36 -8.20 0.19
C LEU A 142 -5.86 -7.69 1.54
N ALA A 143 -5.28 -6.50 1.61
CA ALA A 143 -4.63 -6.00 2.82
C ALA A 143 -5.10 -4.58 3.21
N PRO A 144 -6.35 -4.42 3.67
CA PRO A 144 -7.01 -3.10 3.79
C PRO A 144 -6.38 -2.14 4.80
N ARG A 145 -5.55 -2.64 5.72
CA ARG A 145 -4.92 -1.86 6.81
C ARG A 145 -3.39 -1.76 6.67
N SER A 146 -2.83 -2.16 5.53
CA SER A 146 -1.38 -2.23 5.37
C SER A 146 -0.76 -0.83 5.24
N PRO A 147 0.18 -0.45 6.12
CA PRO A 147 0.89 0.83 6.01
C PRO A 147 1.72 0.92 4.73
N GLU A 148 2.24 -0.21 4.25
CA GLU A 148 2.94 -0.28 2.97
C GLU A 148 2.01 0.11 1.82
N LEU A 149 0.77 -0.39 1.82
CA LEU A 149 -0.21 -0.01 0.81
C LEU A 149 -0.65 1.45 0.94
N HIS A 150 -0.79 1.98 2.16
CA HIS A 150 -1.07 3.42 2.33
C HIS A 150 0.00 4.29 1.67
N LEU A 151 1.28 3.92 1.84
CA LEU A 151 2.41 4.63 1.25
C LEU A 151 2.36 4.58 -0.28
N MET A 152 2.13 3.40 -0.85
CA MET A 152 2.08 3.22 -2.31
C MET A 152 0.83 3.85 -2.95
N ALA A 153 -0.29 3.86 -2.22
CA ALA A 153 -1.58 4.37 -2.70
C ALA A 153 -1.66 5.90 -2.75
N ALA A 154 -0.99 6.59 -1.83
CA ALA A 154 -1.08 8.05 -1.71
C ALA A 154 -0.79 8.78 -3.04
N PRO A 155 0.31 8.52 -3.77
CA PRO A 155 0.57 9.16 -5.06
C PRO A 155 -0.46 8.77 -6.13
N VAL A 156 -0.97 7.53 -6.11
CA VAL A 156 -2.00 7.06 -7.06
C VAL A 156 -3.31 7.82 -6.85
N TYR A 157 -3.78 7.94 -5.60
CA TYR A 157 -4.96 8.73 -5.30
C TYR A 157 -4.76 10.21 -5.65
N ALA A 158 -3.58 10.77 -5.40
CA ALA A 158 -3.28 12.15 -5.73
C ALA A 158 -3.31 12.39 -7.25
N GLY A 159 -2.68 11.50 -8.04
CA GLY A 159 -2.72 11.55 -9.49
C GLY A 159 -4.13 11.42 -10.07
N ALA A 160 -4.99 10.61 -9.43
CA ALA A 160 -6.42 10.52 -9.75
C ALA A 160 -7.26 11.65 -9.14
N GLN A 161 -6.64 12.69 -8.56
CA GLN A 161 -7.30 13.82 -7.91
C GLN A 161 -8.29 13.40 -6.81
N ARG A 162 -8.10 12.22 -6.23
CA ARG A 162 -8.86 11.70 -5.09
C ARG A 162 -8.25 12.26 -3.80
N TRP A 163 -8.33 13.59 -3.64
CA TRP A 163 -7.66 14.32 -2.54
C TRP A 163 -8.12 13.87 -1.16
N GLY A 164 -9.41 13.52 -1.02
CA GLY A 164 -9.95 12.97 0.23
C GLY A 164 -9.32 11.62 0.60
N GLN A 165 -9.19 10.71 -0.37
CA GLN A 165 -8.49 9.43 -0.20
C GLN A 165 -7.00 9.65 0.13
N THR A 166 -6.34 10.53 -0.63
CA THR A 166 -4.93 10.90 -0.44
C THR A 166 -4.66 11.36 0.98
N LYS A 167 -5.45 12.31 1.48
CA LYS A 167 -5.35 12.79 2.87
C LYS A 167 -5.55 11.66 3.86
N ARG A 168 -6.59 10.82 3.68
CA ARG A 168 -6.89 9.73 4.63
C ARG A 168 -5.75 8.73 4.77
N VAL A 169 -5.16 8.26 3.66
CA VAL A 169 -4.07 7.28 3.74
C VAL A 169 -2.79 7.88 4.34
N LEU A 170 -2.53 9.17 4.09
CA LEU A 170 -1.40 9.88 4.69
C LEU A 170 -1.63 10.20 6.18
N ASP A 171 -2.87 10.43 6.61
CA ASP A 171 -3.23 10.54 8.04
C ASP A 171 -2.99 9.23 8.79
N LEU A 172 -3.30 8.08 8.18
CA LEU A 172 -3.02 6.77 8.75
C LEU A 172 -1.50 6.56 8.93
N LEU A 173 -0.70 6.89 7.92
CA LEU A 173 0.76 6.84 8.00
C LEU A 173 1.35 7.76 9.07
N GLU A 174 0.81 8.97 9.24
CA GLU A 174 1.23 9.86 10.33
C GLU A 174 0.90 9.26 11.70
N SER A 175 -0.30 8.68 11.87
CA SER A 175 -0.72 8.09 13.15
C SER A 175 0.19 6.93 13.61
N GLU A 176 0.87 6.30 12.66
CA GLU A 176 1.84 5.24 12.89
C GLU A 176 3.30 5.72 12.87
N ASN A 177 3.53 7.03 12.80
CA ASN A 177 4.84 7.65 12.72
C ASN A 177 5.69 7.16 11.53
N ARG A 178 5.03 6.91 10.39
CA ARG A 178 5.66 6.46 9.12
C ARG A 178 5.67 7.54 8.04
N LEU A 179 5.20 8.75 8.34
CA LEU A 179 5.14 9.85 7.37
C LEU A 179 6.47 10.61 7.31
N ASN A 180 7.09 10.66 6.13
CA ASN A 180 8.32 11.41 5.85
C ASN A 180 8.01 12.75 5.15
N ALA A 181 9.03 13.53 4.81
CA ALA A 181 8.88 14.87 4.23
C ALA A 181 8.05 14.85 2.93
N ASN A 182 8.27 13.87 2.06
CA ASN A 182 7.47 13.68 0.84
C ASN A 182 5.99 13.36 1.16
N GLY A 183 5.73 12.53 2.16
CA GLY A 183 4.39 12.24 2.64
C GLY A 183 3.69 13.49 3.19
N TYR A 184 4.38 14.30 4.00
CA TYR A 184 3.87 15.59 4.47
C TYR A 184 3.60 16.54 3.31
N THR A 185 4.50 16.61 2.32
CA THR A 185 4.35 17.45 1.12
C THR A 185 3.12 17.06 0.29
N LEU A 186 2.95 15.77 0.04
CA LEU A 186 1.79 15.26 -0.70
C LEU A 186 0.49 15.49 0.08
N ARG A 187 0.52 15.35 1.42
CA ARG A 187 -0.64 15.64 2.26
C ARG A 187 -0.98 17.12 2.28
N ALA A 188 0.03 17.99 2.29
CA ALA A 188 -0.16 19.43 2.16
C ALA A 188 -0.87 19.77 0.84
N LYS A 189 -0.46 19.15 -0.28
CA LYS A 189 -1.15 19.31 -1.56
C LYS A 189 -2.60 18.86 -1.48
N ALA A 190 -2.86 17.69 -0.88
CA ALA A 190 -4.23 17.19 -0.70
C ALA A 190 -5.08 18.14 0.17
N LYS A 191 -4.53 18.66 1.28
CA LYS A 191 -5.19 19.63 2.15
C LYS A 191 -5.47 20.96 1.44
N GLN A 192 -4.50 21.48 0.68
CA GLN A 192 -4.69 22.66 -0.18
C GLN A 192 -5.84 22.46 -1.17
N MET A 193 -5.93 21.29 -1.81
CA MET A 193 -7.02 20.96 -2.74
C MET A 193 -8.37 20.73 -2.06
N LEU A 194 -8.37 20.47 -0.76
CA LEU A 194 -9.54 20.42 0.10
C LEU A 194 -9.81 21.76 0.82
N ALA A 195 -9.13 22.83 0.43
CA ALA A 195 -9.20 24.17 1.02
C ALA A 195 -8.81 24.25 2.52
N ASP A 196 -8.13 23.24 3.05
CA ASP A 196 -7.49 23.25 4.36
C ASP A 196 -6.08 23.86 4.26
N TYR A 197 -6.01 25.16 4.02
CA TYR A 197 -4.75 25.87 3.80
C TYR A 197 -3.90 25.98 5.08
N GLU A 198 -4.53 26.08 6.25
CA GLU A 198 -3.81 26.10 7.54
C GLU A 198 -3.15 24.75 7.81
N GLY A 199 -3.87 23.65 7.58
CA GLY A 199 -3.34 22.31 7.68
C GLY A 199 -2.25 22.03 6.65
N ALA A 200 -2.40 22.55 5.42
CA ALA A 200 -1.37 22.48 4.39
C ALA A 200 -0.09 23.24 4.81
N ALA A 201 -0.23 24.46 5.33
CA ALA A 201 0.88 25.24 5.85
C ALA A 201 1.59 24.54 7.03
N ALA A 202 0.86 23.86 7.90
CA ALA A 202 1.43 23.06 8.97
C ALA A 202 2.26 21.88 8.45
N ASP A 203 1.73 21.14 7.46
CA ASP A 203 2.43 20.03 6.83
C ASP A 203 3.71 20.50 6.11
N ILE A 204 3.65 21.61 5.37
CA ILE A 204 4.83 22.18 4.69
C ILE A 204 5.92 22.59 5.68
N ARG A 205 5.57 23.18 6.84
CA ARG A 205 6.57 23.47 7.88
C ARG A 205 7.24 22.20 8.37
N THR A 206 6.49 21.11 8.56
CA THR A 206 7.05 19.83 8.99
C THR A 206 7.91 19.21 7.90
N ALA A 207 7.46 19.19 6.65
CA ALA A 207 8.23 18.68 5.51
C ALA A 207 9.57 19.41 5.38
N LEU A 208 9.56 20.74 5.37
CA LEU A 208 10.79 21.53 5.22
C LEU A 208 11.72 21.41 6.42
N ARG A 209 11.21 21.24 7.65
CA ARG A 209 12.07 20.94 8.81
C ARG A 209 12.80 19.60 8.69
N GLN A 210 12.18 18.61 8.04
CA GLN A 210 12.80 17.30 7.81
C GLN A 210 13.79 17.35 6.64
N GLU A 211 13.37 17.96 5.53
CA GLU A 211 14.13 18.10 4.29
C GLU A 211 14.07 19.55 3.80
N PRO A 212 15.05 20.40 4.18
CA PRO A 212 15.06 21.83 3.86
C PRO A 212 15.06 22.13 2.35
N ASP A 213 15.58 21.22 1.54
CA ASP A 213 15.77 21.32 0.09
C ASP A 213 14.72 20.55 -0.72
N ASN A 214 13.65 20.08 -0.08
CA ASN A 214 12.54 19.41 -0.76
C ASN A 214 11.84 20.39 -1.75
N ILE A 215 12.09 20.20 -3.03
CA ILE A 215 11.65 21.11 -4.11
C ILE A 215 10.13 21.23 -4.15
N ASP A 216 9.41 20.11 -4.04
CA ASP A 216 7.94 20.10 -4.09
C ASP A 216 7.34 20.84 -2.89
N ALA A 217 7.92 20.68 -1.70
CA ALA A 217 7.50 21.41 -0.51
C ALA A 217 7.74 22.93 -0.66
N LEU A 218 8.86 23.33 -1.27
CA LEU A 218 9.17 24.73 -1.55
C LEU A 218 8.21 25.35 -2.58
N ILE A 219 7.80 24.59 -3.60
CA ILE A 219 6.80 25.03 -4.58
C ILE A 219 5.45 25.28 -3.89
N ILE A 220 4.94 24.30 -3.14
CA ILE A 220 3.67 24.44 -2.42
C ILE A 220 3.74 25.56 -1.39
N ARG A 221 4.89 25.75 -0.71
CA ARG A 221 5.12 26.90 0.17
C ARG A 221 4.92 28.22 -0.58
N GLY A 222 5.49 28.36 -1.78
CA GLY A 222 5.32 29.53 -2.63
C GLY A 222 3.85 29.77 -3.00
N GLU A 223 3.12 28.73 -3.41
CA GLU A 223 1.69 28.79 -3.73
C GLU A 223 0.86 29.28 -2.52
N LEU A 224 1.13 28.74 -1.33
CA LEU A 224 0.42 29.11 -0.10
C LEU A 224 0.75 30.55 0.36
N ILE A 225 1.99 31.01 0.19
CA ILE A 225 2.38 32.40 0.46
C ILE A 225 1.65 33.36 -0.48
N GLN A 226 1.55 33.03 -1.77
CA GLN A 226 0.77 33.83 -2.72
C GLN A 226 -0.72 33.88 -2.37
N ALA A 227 -1.25 32.81 -1.77
CA ALA A 227 -2.60 32.76 -1.22
C ALA A 227 -2.76 33.49 0.13
N GLY A 228 -1.71 34.11 0.67
CA GLY A 228 -1.75 34.94 1.89
C GLY A 228 -1.35 34.22 3.18
N TYR A 229 -0.84 32.98 3.11
CA TYR A 229 -0.44 32.22 4.29
C TYR A 229 1.06 32.41 4.58
N ARG A 230 1.39 32.99 5.74
CA ARG A 230 2.80 33.13 6.18
C ARG A 230 3.31 31.77 6.65
N ILE A 231 4.30 31.23 5.93
CA ILE A 231 4.93 29.95 6.25
C ILE A 231 6.41 30.17 6.52
N ASP A 232 6.76 30.13 7.80
CA ASP A 232 8.14 30.06 8.25
C ASP A 232 8.41 28.69 8.91
N PRO A 233 9.19 27.82 8.24
CA PRO A 233 9.58 26.52 8.81
C PRO A 233 10.58 26.63 9.96
N TRP A 234 11.30 27.75 10.08
CA TRP A 234 12.51 27.89 10.88
C TRP A 234 12.34 28.74 12.16
N GLY A 235 11.29 29.54 12.25
CA GLY A 235 10.91 30.23 13.49
C GLY A 235 11.59 31.57 13.74
N GLU A 236 11.78 32.39 12.71
CA GLU A 236 12.06 33.81 12.83
C GLU A 236 10.74 34.59 12.90
N ASN A 237 10.44 35.09 14.11
CA ASN A 237 9.23 35.85 14.47
C ASN A 237 8.88 36.98 13.49
#